data_AF-A0AA35VZR1-F1
#
_entry.id   AF-A0AA35VZR1-F1
#
_cell.length_a   1.000
_cell.length_b   1.000
_cell.length_c   1.000
_cell.angle_alpha   90.00
_cell.angle_beta   90.00
_cell.angle_gamma   90.00
#
_symmetry.space_group_name_H-M   'P 1'
#
loop_
_entity.id
_entity.type
_entity.pdbx_description
1 polymer ?
#
loop_
_entity_poly.entity_id
_entity_poly.type
_entity_poly.pdbx_seq_one_letter_code
_entity_poly.pdbx_strand_id
1 'polypeptide(L)'
;PHTPILQDPKEYLPFLNQLRRLPGSYQKYKIDIHLGRHHKALHHISQCPEKFDECLALIKEHSLYPRALEIFHDRSSSEHQAIARCYGDYLSDEKDYKSAAIVFYRCGCVAESMENFEKAGDWQMTFALSAQLGHDRGQRSQLARKMAASLKSQRNYSAAATVLLQYAEDVEEAMVTLLEGGLWDEALRIVHLHGRRDLIETHFRPQLLESHQNHMSLLPSLSTDLTRHSTRLQLVRELKRKKQEAILEGTYAADEKDADLFSDTSSMTGRSATTSLASSRMTGCVNKTKSHFLHKWLYHNCLILKHTLLHQKKILRLTGSAQEFRVLKIQLSTGLRLLSQFFFCSGNRGRIEESVSQEVEPEGRE
;
A
#
# COMPACT_ATOMS: atom_id res chain seq x y z
N PRO A 1 34.44 38.82 -12.43
CA PRO A 1 33.96 40.11 -13.00
C PRO A 1 32.45 40.26 -12.79
N HIS A 2 32.04 40.75 -11.62
CA HIS A 2 30.72 41.33 -11.43
C HIS A 2 30.88 42.82 -11.62
N THR A 3 30.35 43.36 -12.72
CA THR A 3 30.16 44.80 -12.85
C THR A 3 29.28 45.25 -11.69
N PRO A 4 29.72 46.19 -10.82
CA PRO A 4 28.84 46.76 -9.81
C PRO A 4 27.74 47.48 -10.57
N ILE A 5 26.52 46.97 -10.46
CA ILE A 5 25.32 47.64 -10.96
C ILE A 5 25.31 48.99 -10.23
N LEU A 6 25.60 50.07 -10.96
CA LEU A 6 25.57 51.43 -10.42
C LEU A 6 24.10 51.77 -10.21
N GLN A 7 23.56 51.39 -9.04
CA GLN A 7 22.18 51.73 -8.67
C GLN A 7 22.06 53.25 -8.53
N ASP A 8 20.91 53.80 -8.92
CA ASP A 8 20.70 55.23 -8.88
C ASP A 8 20.69 55.76 -7.42
N PRO A 9 21.48 56.80 -7.09
CA PRO A 9 21.53 57.40 -5.75
C PRO A 9 20.18 57.82 -5.21
N LYS A 10 19.28 58.23 -6.11
CA LYS A 10 17.92 58.64 -5.74
C LYS A 10 17.06 57.46 -5.27
N GLU A 11 17.38 56.23 -5.66
CA GLU A 11 16.63 55.03 -5.29
C GLU A 11 17.17 54.37 -4.01
N TYR A 12 18.50 54.24 -3.86
CA TYR A 12 19.07 53.56 -2.69
C TYR A 12 19.22 54.46 -1.45
N LEU A 13 19.46 55.77 -1.60
CA LEU A 13 19.58 56.69 -0.45
C LEU A 13 18.30 56.76 0.43
N PRO A 14 17.07 56.88 -0.11
CA PRO A 14 15.87 56.90 0.72
C PRO A 14 15.68 55.57 1.47
N PHE A 15 15.98 54.44 0.83
CA PHE A 15 15.92 53.12 1.47
C PHE A 15 16.92 53.00 2.63
N LEU A 16 18.17 53.43 2.46
CA LEU A 16 19.18 53.43 3.54
C LEU A 16 18.80 54.36 4.70
N ASN A 17 18.24 55.53 4.40
CA ASN A 17 17.76 56.46 5.42
C ASN A 17 16.58 55.91 6.22
N GLN A 18 15.69 55.15 5.58
CA GLN A 18 14.62 54.42 6.28
C GLN A 18 15.19 53.32 7.18
N LEU A 19 16.14 52.52 6.69
CA LEU A 19 16.77 51.46 7.47
C LEU A 19 17.50 51.99 8.71
N ARG A 20 18.18 53.14 8.63
CA ARG A 20 18.90 53.75 9.78
C ARG A 20 17.98 54.14 10.94
N ARG A 21 16.69 54.33 10.69
CA ARG A 21 15.70 54.74 11.71
C ARG A 21 15.10 53.56 12.46
N LEU A 22 15.34 52.33 12.01
CA LEU A 22 14.75 51.12 12.58
C LEU A 22 15.62 50.55 13.73
N PRO A 23 15.02 49.89 14.73
CA PRO A 23 15.78 49.22 15.78
C PRO A 23 16.65 48.09 15.19
N GLY A 24 17.81 47.83 15.81
CA GLY A 24 18.88 47.03 15.21
C GLY A 24 18.46 45.65 14.70
N SER A 25 17.64 44.90 15.44
CA SER A 25 17.14 43.58 14.99
C SER A 25 16.13 43.68 13.85
N TYR A 26 15.23 44.66 13.90
CA TYR A 26 14.24 44.90 12.84
C TYR A 26 14.88 45.48 11.56
N GLN A 27 15.95 46.27 11.69
CA GLN A 27 16.75 46.74 10.57
C GLN A 27 17.35 45.57 9.79
N LYS A 28 18.00 44.62 10.50
CA LYS A 28 18.58 43.40 9.88
C LYS A 28 17.51 42.55 9.20
N TYR A 29 16.35 42.41 9.84
CA TYR A 29 15.18 41.75 9.24
C TYR A 29 14.78 42.36 7.89
N LYS A 30 14.58 43.69 7.82
CA LYS A 30 14.21 44.36 6.56
C LYS A 30 15.28 44.23 5.48
N ILE A 31 16.56 44.25 5.86
CA ILE A 31 17.67 44.01 4.93
C ILE A 31 17.60 42.58 4.39
N ASP A 32 17.46 41.57 5.25
CA ASP A 32 17.43 40.18 4.81
C ASP A 32 16.19 39.84 3.98
N ILE A 33 15.04 40.45 4.24
CA ILE A 33 13.87 40.37 3.34
C ILE A 33 14.18 40.95 1.97
N HIS A 34 14.75 42.16 1.91
CA HIS A 34 15.09 42.81 0.63
C HIS A 34 16.13 41.99 -0.16
N LEU A 35 16.94 41.19 0.52
CA LEU A 35 17.93 40.30 -0.09
C LEU A 35 17.40 38.88 -0.38
N GLY A 36 16.14 38.57 -0.08
CA GLY A 36 15.55 37.24 -0.26
C GLY A 36 16.06 36.16 0.70
N ARG A 37 16.69 36.56 1.82
CA ARG A 37 17.31 35.64 2.81
C ARG A 37 16.35 35.32 3.94
N HIS A 38 15.22 34.70 3.60
CA HIS A 38 14.10 34.49 4.53
C HIS A 38 14.46 33.70 5.80
N HIS A 39 15.36 32.71 5.72
CA HIS A 39 15.83 31.95 6.89
C HIS A 39 16.55 32.81 7.94
N LYS A 40 17.33 33.82 7.51
CA LYS A 40 18.03 34.74 8.43
C LYS A 40 17.09 35.84 8.92
N ALA A 41 16.22 36.33 8.03
CA ALA A 41 15.17 37.27 8.37
C ALA A 41 14.32 36.73 9.55
N LEU A 42 13.94 35.44 9.50
CA LEU A 42 13.17 34.78 10.56
C LEU A 42 13.85 34.85 11.94
N HIS A 43 15.16 34.64 12.00
CA HIS A 43 15.93 34.75 13.25
C HIS A 43 16.03 36.19 13.77
N HIS A 44 16.03 37.18 12.88
CA HIS A 44 16.08 38.59 13.30
C HIS A 44 14.73 39.10 13.79
N ILE A 45 13.63 38.67 13.19
CA ILE A 45 12.29 39.04 13.65
C ILE A 45 11.88 38.30 14.93
N SER A 46 12.38 37.08 15.19
CA SER A 46 12.12 36.37 16.45
C SER A 46 12.68 37.07 17.69
N GLN A 47 13.65 37.99 17.51
CA GLN A 47 14.19 38.83 18.59
C GLN A 47 13.29 40.03 18.93
N CYS A 48 12.26 40.29 18.12
CA CYS A 48 11.33 41.41 18.26
C CYS A 48 9.93 40.89 18.63
N PRO A 49 9.62 40.67 19.92
CA PRO A 49 8.34 40.10 20.34
C PRO A 49 7.13 40.95 19.95
N GLU A 50 7.29 42.27 19.88
CA GLU A 50 6.22 43.22 19.48
C GLU A 50 5.73 43.03 18.03
N LYS A 51 6.48 42.29 17.21
CA LYS A 51 6.22 42.10 15.77
C LYS A 51 5.94 40.64 15.41
N PHE A 52 5.37 39.88 16.34
CA PHE A 52 5.06 38.47 16.12
C PHE A 52 4.08 38.22 14.96
N ASP A 53 3.11 39.11 14.73
CA ASP A 53 2.18 38.97 13.59
C ASP A 53 2.90 39.06 12.24
N GLU A 54 3.87 39.97 12.11
CA GLU A 54 4.73 40.07 10.92
C GLU A 54 5.61 38.81 10.76
N CYS A 55 6.05 38.21 11.86
CA CYS A 55 6.78 36.94 11.87
C CYS A 55 5.91 35.79 11.34
N LEU A 56 4.69 35.66 11.85
CA LEU A 56 3.74 34.63 11.40
C LEU A 56 3.40 34.76 9.93
N ALA A 57 3.20 35.99 9.43
CA ALA A 57 2.96 36.25 8.02
C ALA A 57 4.11 35.75 7.14
N LEU A 58 5.36 36.07 7.52
CA LEU A 58 6.56 35.60 6.82
C LEU A 58 6.67 34.07 6.81
N ILE A 59 6.38 33.42 7.94
CA ILE A 59 6.42 31.96 8.05
C ILE A 59 5.40 31.32 7.10
N LYS A 60 4.19 31.87 7.02
CA LYS A 60 3.12 31.38 6.14
C LYS A 60 3.47 31.57 4.66
N GLU A 61 4.00 32.73 4.29
CA GLU A 61 4.34 33.07 2.90
C GLU A 61 5.47 32.19 2.34
N HIS A 62 6.46 31.86 3.17
CA HIS A 62 7.65 31.11 2.74
C HIS A 62 7.73 29.68 3.30
N SER A 63 6.64 29.18 3.92
CA SER A 63 6.56 27.84 4.53
C SER A 63 7.72 27.48 5.48
N LEU A 64 8.18 28.43 6.30
CA LEU A 64 9.39 28.29 7.14
C LEU A 64 9.13 27.59 8.49
N TYR A 65 8.08 26.80 8.60
CA TYR A 65 7.59 26.26 9.87
C TYR A 65 8.61 25.41 10.66
N PRO A 66 9.36 24.46 10.06
CA PRO A 66 10.32 23.66 10.83
C PRO A 66 11.39 24.53 11.48
N ARG A 67 11.89 25.53 10.74
CA ARG A 67 12.90 26.46 11.23
C ARG A 67 12.35 27.40 12.29
N ALA A 68 11.09 27.83 12.15
CA ALA A 68 10.43 28.65 13.16
C ALA A 68 10.29 27.86 14.48
N LEU A 69 9.88 26.60 14.43
CA LEU A 69 9.76 25.75 15.62
C LEU A 69 11.12 25.43 16.28
N GLU A 70 12.22 25.43 15.53
CA GLU A 70 13.59 25.33 16.10
C GLU A 70 14.00 26.60 16.86
N ILE A 71 13.63 27.77 16.34
CA ILE A 71 13.96 29.06 16.97
C ILE A 71 13.11 29.28 18.22
N PHE A 72 11.80 29.05 18.12
CA PHE A 72 10.87 29.10 19.24
C PHE A 72 10.83 27.73 19.94
N HIS A 73 11.88 27.37 20.68
CA HIS A 73 11.98 26.03 21.29
C HIS A 73 11.04 25.81 22.48
N ASP A 74 10.55 26.89 23.10
CA ASP A 74 9.74 26.83 24.32
C ASP A 74 8.29 26.42 24.02
N ARG A 75 7.97 25.16 24.28
CA ARG A 75 6.66 24.57 23.98
C ARG A 75 5.48 25.18 24.75
N SER A 76 5.75 25.78 25.90
CA SER A 76 4.76 26.45 26.74
C SER A 76 4.49 27.90 26.30
N SER A 77 5.30 28.46 25.39
CA SER A 77 5.09 29.81 24.89
C SER A 77 3.90 29.84 23.92
N SER A 78 3.10 30.90 24.01
CA SER A 78 1.96 31.15 23.13
C SER A 78 2.38 31.21 21.66
N GLU A 79 3.57 31.73 21.38
CA GLU A 79 4.15 31.89 20.07
C GLU A 79 4.46 30.54 19.43
N HIS A 80 5.07 29.62 20.20
CA HIS A 80 5.31 28.25 19.73
C HIS A 80 4.01 27.54 19.38
N GLN A 81 2.99 27.66 20.25
CA GLN A 81 1.68 27.04 20.01
C GLN A 81 0.99 27.62 18.76
N ALA A 82 1.05 28.94 18.55
CA ALA A 82 0.49 29.59 17.37
C ALA A 82 1.18 29.13 16.08
N ILE A 83 2.52 29.06 16.07
CA ILE A 83 3.30 28.57 14.92
C ILE A 83 2.98 27.10 14.65
N ALA A 84 2.94 26.26 15.70
CA ALA A 84 2.64 24.84 15.56
C ALA A 84 1.23 24.61 15.00
N ARG A 85 0.23 25.38 15.45
CA ARG A 85 -1.14 25.29 14.93
C ARG A 85 -1.21 25.69 13.46
N CYS A 86 -0.56 26.80 13.07
CA CYS A 86 -0.47 27.21 11.67
C CYS A 86 0.27 26.17 10.80
N TYR A 87 1.27 25.49 11.36
CA TYR A 87 1.97 24.42 10.66
C TYR A 87 1.06 23.19 10.44
N GLY A 88 0.26 22.84 11.44
CA GLY A 88 -0.77 21.81 11.32
C GLY A 88 -1.79 22.14 10.22
N ASP A 89 -2.27 23.38 10.16
CA ASP A 89 -3.20 23.86 9.13
C ASP A 89 -2.57 23.72 7.73
N TYR A 90 -1.32 24.18 7.57
CA TYR A 90 -0.58 24.06 6.32
C TYR A 90 -0.43 22.59 5.87
N LEU A 91 -0.06 21.69 6.79
CA LEU A 91 0.08 20.26 6.46
C LEU A 91 -1.26 19.60 6.11
N SER A 92 -2.35 20.02 6.75
CA SER A 92 -3.70 19.57 6.43
C SER A 92 -4.10 20.01 5.01
N ASP A 93 -3.78 21.23 4.61
CA ASP A 93 -4.04 21.76 3.27
C ASP A 93 -3.22 21.03 2.18
N GLU A 94 -1.98 20.66 2.50
CA GLU A 94 -1.10 19.81 1.66
C GLU A 94 -1.52 18.32 1.64
N LYS A 95 -2.58 17.95 2.39
CA LYS A 95 -3.09 16.58 2.54
C LYS A 95 -2.15 15.60 3.25
N ASP A 96 -1.11 16.09 3.92
CA ASP A 96 -0.30 15.27 4.83
C ASP A 96 -0.97 15.19 6.21
N TYR A 97 -2.10 14.50 6.24
CA TYR A 97 -2.95 14.42 7.43
C TYR A 97 -2.25 13.74 8.62
N LYS A 98 -1.32 12.81 8.37
CA LYS A 98 -0.60 12.13 9.46
C LYS A 98 0.35 13.07 10.17
N SER A 99 1.16 13.81 9.41
CA SER A 99 2.07 14.80 10.00
C SER A 99 1.30 15.94 10.66
N ALA A 100 0.23 16.43 10.01
CA ALA A 100 -0.66 17.45 10.57
C ALA A 100 -1.22 17.03 11.93
N ALA A 101 -1.76 15.80 12.01
CA ALA A 101 -2.34 15.27 13.24
C ALA A 101 -1.33 15.19 14.39
N ILE A 102 -0.09 14.78 14.11
CA ILE A 102 0.99 14.74 15.11
C ILE A 102 1.34 16.15 15.60
N VAL A 103 1.41 17.13 14.71
CA VAL A 103 1.69 18.52 15.07
C VAL A 103 0.56 19.09 15.95
N PHE A 104 -0.71 18.87 15.56
CA PHE A 104 -1.87 19.28 16.35
C PHE A 104 -1.92 18.61 17.73
N TYR A 105 -1.59 17.31 17.80
CA TYR A 105 -1.52 16.61 19.08
C TYR A 105 -0.46 17.24 20.00
N ARG A 106 0.71 17.56 19.45
CA ARG A 106 1.82 18.16 20.19
C ARG A 106 1.54 19.57 20.68
N CYS A 107 0.70 20.35 19.99
CA CYS A 107 0.29 21.68 20.44
C CYS A 107 -0.94 21.66 21.36
N GLY A 108 -1.47 20.49 21.72
CA GLY A 108 -2.63 20.35 22.59
C GLY A 108 -3.98 20.57 21.89
N CYS A 109 -3.99 20.74 20.57
CA CYS A 109 -5.19 20.84 19.73
C CYS A 109 -5.71 19.43 19.41
N VAL A 110 -6.28 18.76 20.42
CA VAL A 110 -6.67 17.35 20.34
C VAL A 110 -7.81 17.11 19.35
N ALA A 111 -8.77 18.05 19.24
CA ALA A 111 -9.90 17.93 18.33
C ALA A 111 -9.46 17.94 16.87
N GLU A 112 -8.64 18.92 16.49
CA GLU A 112 -8.08 19.06 15.13
C GLU A 112 -7.14 17.89 14.81
N SER A 113 -6.40 17.39 15.80
CA SER A 113 -5.58 16.18 15.66
C SER A 113 -6.43 14.96 15.31
N MET A 114 -7.54 14.75 16.03
CA MET A 114 -8.46 13.64 15.79
C MET A 114 -9.06 13.69 14.38
N GLU A 115 -9.51 14.87 13.93
CA GLU A 115 -10.06 15.03 12.57
C GLU A 115 -9.02 14.70 11.49
N ASN A 116 -7.76 15.06 11.70
CA ASN A 116 -6.69 14.73 10.75
C ASN A 116 -6.32 13.24 10.81
N PHE A 117 -6.30 12.60 11.98
CA PHE A 117 -6.14 11.15 12.07
C PHE A 117 -7.31 10.39 11.41
N GLU A 118 -8.53 10.92 11.50
CA GLU A 118 -9.70 10.37 10.80
C GLU A 118 -9.48 10.40 9.29
N LYS A 119 -9.07 11.54 8.74
CA LYS A 119 -8.75 11.70 7.31
C LYS A 119 -7.57 10.82 6.86
N ALA A 120 -6.60 10.60 7.74
CA ALA A 120 -5.46 9.72 7.48
C ALA A 120 -5.81 8.22 7.46
N GLY A 121 -7.01 7.84 7.95
CA GLY A 121 -7.43 6.45 8.11
C GLY A 121 -6.79 5.74 9.31
N ASP A 122 -6.20 6.47 10.25
CA ASP A 122 -5.62 5.89 11.47
C ASP A 122 -6.69 5.79 12.56
N TRP A 123 -7.46 4.70 12.50
CA TRP A 123 -8.56 4.47 13.43
C TRP A 123 -8.09 4.33 14.88
N GLN A 124 -6.91 3.78 15.13
CA GLN A 124 -6.41 3.54 16.49
C GLN A 124 -6.17 4.87 17.20
N MET A 125 -5.45 5.78 16.54
CA MET A 125 -5.22 7.12 17.09
C MET A 125 -6.51 7.92 17.17
N THR A 126 -7.39 7.81 16.18
CA THR A 126 -8.70 8.48 16.20
C THR A 126 -9.51 8.11 17.44
N PHE A 127 -9.60 6.81 17.78
CA PHE A 127 -10.34 6.37 18.97
C PHE A 127 -9.61 6.65 20.28
N ALA A 128 -8.28 6.63 20.30
CA ALA A 128 -7.51 7.02 21.47
C ALA A 128 -7.75 8.50 21.83
N LEU A 129 -7.73 9.40 20.83
CA LEU A 129 -8.05 10.81 21.03
C LEU A 129 -9.52 11.04 21.33
N SER A 130 -10.41 10.26 20.71
CA SER A 130 -11.84 10.31 20.99
C SER A 130 -12.15 10.01 22.46
N ALA A 131 -11.44 9.03 23.06
CA ALA A 131 -11.53 8.73 24.47
C ALA A 131 -10.98 9.86 25.34
N GLN A 132 -9.87 10.50 24.93
CA GLN A 132 -9.29 11.65 25.63
C GLN A 132 -10.23 12.87 25.65
N LEU A 133 -11.02 13.07 24.58
CA LEU A 133 -12.02 14.14 24.48
C LEU A 133 -13.31 13.84 25.26
N GLY A 134 -13.47 12.62 25.80
CA GLY A 134 -14.65 12.25 26.58
C GLY A 134 -15.92 12.05 25.74
N HIS A 135 -15.81 11.60 24.49
CA HIS A 135 -16.97 11.37 23.65
C HIS A 135 -17.95 10.32 24.21
N ASP A 136 -19.23 10.64 24.17
CA ASP A 136 -20.30 9.73 24.61
C ASP A 136 -20.38 8.47 23.71
N ARG A 137 -21.00 7.41 24.22
CA ARG A 137 -21.21 6.15 23.48
C ARG A 137 -21.91 6.38 22.14
N GLY A 138 -22.88 7.29 22.07
CA GLY A 138 -23.56 7.64 20.81
C GLY A 138 -22.60 8.25 19.78
N GLN A 139 -21.76 9.19 20.21
CA GLN A 139 -20.76 9.86 19.36
C GLN A 139 -19.68 8.87 18.88
N ARG A 140 -19.18 8.01 19.79
CA ARG A 140 -18.21 6.96 19.45
C ARG A 140 -18.78 5.95 18.45
N SER A 141 -20.05 5.57 18.61
CA SER A 141 -20.74 4.67 17.67
C SER A 141 -20.90 5.30 16.27
N GLN A 142 -21.24 6.59 16.19
CA GLN A 142 -21.31 7.30 14.90
C GLN A 142 -19.94 7.43 14.22
N LEU A 143 -18.91 7.76 15.00
CA LEU A 143 -17.53 7.82 14.52
C LEU A 143 -17.05 6.45 14.01
N ALA A 144 -17.41 5.37 14.72
CA ALA A 144 -17.09 4.00 14.33
C ALA A 144 -17.70 3.60 12.99
N ARG A 145 -18.98 3.92 12.75
CA ARG A 145 -19.62 3.66 11.45
C ARG A 145 -18.96 4.43 10.31
N LYS A 146 -18.65 5.72 10.52
CA LYS A 146 -17.93 6.55 9.53
C LYS A 146 -16.54 5.98 9.21
N MET A 147 -15.78 5.64 10.25
CA MET A 147 -14.44 5.07 10.12
C MET A 147 -14.47 3.70 9.44
N ALA A 148 -15.44 2.85 9.79
CA ALA A 148 -15.61 1.55 9.16
C ALA A 148 -15.91 1.68 7.66
N ALA A 149 -16.76 2.63 7.24
CA ALA A 149 -17.01 2.90 5.83
C ALA A 149 -15.73 3.34 5.08
N SER A 150 -14.91 4.21 5.70
CA SER A 150 -13.61 4.60 5.15
C SER A 150 -12.66 3.41 5.02
N LEU A 151 -12.53 2.58 6.05
CA LEU A 151 -11.67 1.39 6.04
C LEU A 151 -12.13 0.33 5.02
N LYS A 152 -13.45 0.15 4.83
CA LYS A 152 -14.00 -0.70 3.76
C LYS A 152 -13.57 -0.21 2.39
N SER A 153 -13.61 1.09 2.14
CA SER A 153 -13.16 1.67 0.86
C SER A 153 -11.68 1.40 0.58
N GLN A 154 -10.86 1.29 1.64
CA GLN A 154 -9.44 0.92 1.58
C GLN A 154 -9.22 -0.60 1.54
N ARG A 155 -10.28 -1.41 1.48
CA ARG A 155 -10.27 -2.89 1.56
C ARG A 155 -9.72 -3.46 2.86
N ASN A 156 -9.65 -2.65 3.92
CA ASN A 156 -9.20 -3.09 5.24
C ASN A 156 -10.39 -3.58 6.09
N TYR A 157 -10.95 -4.72 5.69
CA TYR A 157 -12.16 -5.28 6.30
C TYR A 157 -11.95 -5.76 7.75
N SER A 158 -10.76 -6.25 8.10
CA SER A 158 -10.46 -6.71 9.47
C SER A 158 -10.47 -5.54 10.47
N ALA A 159 -9.86 -4.40 10.11
CA ALA A 159 -9.89 -3.20 10.93
C ALA A 159 -11.31 -2.62 11.02
N ALA A 160 -12.04 -2.57 9.90
CA ALA A 160 -13.43 -2.09 9.87
C ALA A 160 -14.34 -2.90 10.83
N ALA A 161 -14.25 -4.23 10.77
CA ALA A 161 -14.99 -5.11 11.65
C ALA A 161 -14.64 -4.91 13.13
N THR A 162 -13.33 -4.75 13.42
CA THR A 162 -12.85 -4.50 14.79
C THR A 162 -13.42 -3.21 15.35
N VAL A 163 -13.44 -2.14 14.53
CA VAL A 163 -13.99 -0.85 14.92
C VAL A 163 -15.50 -0.94 15.21
N LEU A 164 -16.26 -1.61 14.35
CA LEU A 164 -17.70 -1.81 14.54
C LEU A 164 -17.99 -2.63 15.79
N LEU A 165 -17.24 -3.69 16.03
CA LEU A 165 -17.44 -4.58 17.17
C LEU A 165 -17.08 -3.91 18.50
N GLN A 166 -15.97 -3.18 18.56
CA GLN A 166 -15.48 -2.57 19.80
C GLN A 166 -16.16 -1.25 20.16
N TYR A 167 -16.49 -0.42 19.16
CA TYR A 167 -16.97 0.95 19.40
C TYR A 167 -18.43 1.18 19.00
N ALA A 168 -18.93 0.50 17.97
CA ALA A 168 -20.35 0.57 17.60
C ALA A 168 -21.21 -0.52 18.28
N GLU A 169 -20.58 -1.58 18.78
CA GLU A 169 -21.20 -2.79 19.34
C GLU A 169 -22.19 -3.47 18.37
N ASP A 170 -21.98 -3.27 17.07
CA ASP A 170 -22.82 -3.82 16.02
C ASP A 170 -22.21 -5.11 15.47
N VAL A 171 -22.64 -6.24 16.05
CA VAL A 171 -22.17 -7.57 15.68
C VAL A 171 -22.62 -7.97 14.27
N GLU A 172 -23.80 -7.50 13.83
CA GLU A 172 -24.32 -7.82 12.51
C GLU A 172 -23.48 -7.17 11.42
N GLU A 173 -23.31 -5.85 11.55
CA GLU A 173 -22.59 -5.07 10.57
C GLU A 173 -21.13 -5.55 10.51
N ALA A 174 -20.48 -5.74 11.67
CA ALA A 174 -19.13 -6.28 11.76
C ALA A 174 -18.99 -7.63 11.05
N MET A 175 -19.92 -8.56 11.25
CA MET A 175 -19.88 -9.85 10.56
C MET A 175 -20.05 -9.67 9.04
N VAL A 176 -21.03 -8.88 8.57
CA VAL A 176 -21.20 -8.61 7.13
C VAL A 176 -19.91 -8.03 6.53
N THR A 177 -19.25 -7.11 7.23
CA THR A 177 -17.96 -6.55 6.77
C THR A 177 -16.86 -7.61 6.62
N LEU A 178 -16.83 -8.63 7.49
CA LEU A 178 -15.83 -9.69 7.43
C LEU A 178 -16.12 -10.65 6.29
N LEU A 179 -17.40 -10.93 6.03
CA LEU A 179 -17.82 -11.78 4.92
C LEU A 179 -17.53 -11.12 3.58
N GLU A 180 -17.74 -9.80 3.45
CA GLU A 180 -17.30 -9.01 2.28
C GLU A 180 -15.78 -9.11 2.05
N GLY A 181 -14.99 -9.16 3.14
CA GLY A 181 -13.55 -9.33 3.09
C GLY A 181 -13.05 -10.77 2.92
N GLY A 182 -13.94 -11.77 2.89
CA GLY A 182 -13.57 -13.18 2.85
C GLY A 182 -12.89 -13.71 4.12
N LEU A 183 -13.06 -13.02 5.25
CA LEU A 183 -12.48 -13.36 6.56
C LEU A 183 -13.41 -14.30 7.34
N TRP A 184 -13.66 -15.48 6.78
CA TRP A 184 -14.68 -16.42 7.25
C TRP A 184 -14.45 -16.95 8.68
N ASP A 185 -13.20 -17.28 9.02
CA ASP A 185 -12.86 -17.85 10.32
C ASP A 185 -13.15 -16.84 11.44
N GLU A 186 -12.83 -15.56 11.19
CA GLU A 186 -13.06 -14.48 12.13
C GLU A 186 -14.56 -14.17 12.28
N ALA A 187 -15.30 -14.19 11.17
CA ALA A 187 -16.75 -14.06 11.20
C ALA A 187 -17.40 -15.19 12.04
N LEU A 188 -16.96 -16.44 11.87
CA LEU A 188 -17.45 -17.56 12.69
C LEU A 188 -17.10 -17.40 14.17
N ARG A 189 -15.87 -16.98 14.48
CA ARG A 189 -15.42 -16.73 15.85
C ARG A 189 -16.32 -15.70 16.53
N ILE A 190 -16.59 -14.57 15.88
CA ILE A 190 -17.41 -13.48 16.41
C ILE A 190 -18.86 -13.93 16.63
N VAL A 191 -19.44 -14.65 15.68
CA VAL A 191 -20.81 -15.17 15.81
C VAL A 191 -20.96 -16.09 17.03
N HIS A 192 -19.99 -17.00 17.23
CA HIS A 192 -20.01 -17.89 18.39
C HIS A 192 -19.70 -17.16 19.69
N LEU A 193 -18.78 -16.19 19.67
CA LEU A 193 -18.41 -15.37 20.82
C LEU A 193 -19.59 -14.56 21.37
N HIS A 194 -20.41 -13.98 20.48
CA HIS A 194 -21.59 -13.19 20.86
C HIS A 194 -22.88 -14.02 20.93
N GLY A 195 -22.82 -15.33 20.70
CA GLY A 195 -23.97 -16.24 20.80
C GLY A 195 -25.05 -16.08 19.72
N ARG A 196 -24.81 -15.32 18.65
CA ARG A 196 -25.81 -15.01 17.60
C ARG A 196 -25.82 -16.02 16.43
N ARG A 197 -26.17 -17.28 16.74
CA ARG A 197 -26.11 -18.41 15.77
C ARG A 197 -27.08 -18.29 14.60
N ASP A 198 -28.30 -17.80 14.82
CA ASP A 198 -28.62 -16.53 14.20
C ASP A 198 -28.22 -16.27 12.74
N LEU A 199 -27.13 -15.50 12.71
CA LEU A 199 -26.52 -14.90 11.55
C LEU A 199 -25.82 -15.92 10.65
N ILE A 200 -25.56 -17.13 11.15
CA ILE A 200 -24.97 -18.21 10.34
C ILE A 200 -25.93 -18.56 9.21
N GLU A 201 -27.22 -18.64 9.53
CA GLU A 201 -28.26 -18.99 8.59
C GLU A 201 -28.60 -17.83 7.66
N THR A 202 -28.76 -16.62 8.22
CA THR A 202 -29.29 -15.48 7.48
C THR A 202 -28.27 -14.79 6.57
N HIS A 203 -27.00 -14.72 6.99
CA HIS A 203 -25.97 -13.95 6.25
C HIS A 203 -24.78 -14.82 5.85
N PHE A 204 -24.24 -15.62 6.77
CA PHE A 204 -23.01 -16.37 6.54
C PHE A 204 -23.16 -17.41 5.42
N ARG A 205 -24.19 -18.26 5.49
CA ARG A 205 -24.46 -19.29 4.47
C ARG A 205 -24.72 -18.73 3.09
N PRO A 206 -25.66 -17.77 2.87
CA PRO A 206 -25.91 -17.26 1.53
C PRO A 206 -24.67 -16.60 0.93
N GLN A 207 -23.91 -15.83 1.72
CA GLN A 207 -22.71 -15.16 1.22
C GLN A 207 -21.56 -16.13 0.92
N LEU A 208 -21.43 -17.22 1.69
CA LEU A 208 -20.49 -18.29 1.39
C LEU A 208 -20.84 -19.03 0.10
N LEU A 209 -22.13 -19.33 -0.12
CA LEU A 209 -22.61 -19.96 -1.35
C LEU A 209 -22.40 -19.05 -2.56
N GLU A 210 -22.72 -17.77 -2.44
CA GLU A 210 -22.50 -16.77 -3.49
C GLU A 210 -21.01 -16.64 -3.83
N SER A 211 -20.14 -16.50 -2.81
CA SER A 211 -18.69 -16.44 -3.01
C SER A 211 -18.16 -17.71 -3.68
N HIS A 212 -18.68 -18.88 -3.30
CA HIS A 212 -18.33 -20.14 -3.94
C HIS A 212 -18.75 -20.18 -5.41
N GLN A 213 -19.98 -19.79 -5.74
CA GLN A 213 -20.49 -19.74 -7.10
C GLN A 213 -19.68 -18.76 -7.98
N ASN A 214 -19.31 -17.60 -7.43
CA ASN A 214 -18.45 -16.63 -8.10
C ASN A 214 -17.05 -17.19 -8.40
N HIS A 215 -16.44 -17.92 -7.46
CA HIS A 215 -15.18 -18.61 -7.72
C HIS A 215 -15.34 -19.72 -8.77
N MET A 216 -16.43 -20.47 -8.72
CA MET A 216 -16.71 -21.54 -9.68
C MET A 216 -16.95 -21.03 -11.09
N SER A 217 -17.58 -19.86 -11.27
CA SER A 217 -17.78 -19.24 -12.59
C SER A 217 -16.51 -18.65 -13.18
N LEU A 218 -15.53 -18.28 -12.35
CA LEU A 218 -14.20 -17.80 -12.78
C LEU A 218 -13.25 -18.94 -13.17
N LEU A 219 -13.48 -20.16 -12.71
CA LEU A 219 -12.60 -21.30 -13.00
C LEU A 219 -12.43 -21.60 -14.50
N PRO A 220 -13.50 -21.64 -15.32
CA PRO A 220 -13.38 -21.94 -16.75
C PRO A 220 -12.54 -20.90 -17.50
N SER A 221 -12.76 -19.60 -17.25
CA SER A 221 -12.02 -18.53 -17.94
C SER A 221 -10.54 -18.56 -17.57
N LEU A 222 -10.22 -18.70 -16.29
CA LEU A 222 -8.85 -18.87 -15.81
C LEU A 222 -8.20 -20.13 -16.41
N SER A 223 -8.95 -21.23 -16.51
CA SER A 223 -8.47 -22.46 -17.16
C SER A 223 -8.16 -22.23 -18.63
N THR A 224 -9.00 -21.51 -19.38
CA THR A 224 -8.78 -21.22 -20.80
C THR A 224 -7.61 -20.27 -21.04
N ASP A 225 -7.43 -19.26 -20.19
CA ASP A 225 -6.29 -18.35 -20.29
C ASP A 225 -5.00 -19.10 -19.97
N LEU A 226 -5.03 -19.95 -18.94
CA LEU A 226 -3.90 -20.80 -18.58
C LEU A 226 -3.51 -21.78 -19.70
N THR A 227 -4.46 -22.50 -20.32
CA THR A 227 -4.14 -23.39 -21.45
C THR A 227 -3.52 -22.63 -22.60
N ARG A 228 -4.09 -21.47 -22.95
CA ARG A 228 -3.58 -20.63 -24.02
C ARG A 228 -2.15 -20.15 -23.72
N HIS A 229 -1.87 -19.73 -22.50
CA HIS A 229 -0.53 -19.27 -22.13
C HIS A 229 0.47 -20.41 -21.97
N SER A 230 0.06 -21.58 -21.50
CA SER A 230 0.93 -22.76 -21.35
C SER A 230 1.33 -23.35 -22.70
N THR A 231 0.37 -23.54 -23.61
CA THR A 231 0.60 -24.04 -24.98
C THR A 231 1.54 -23.11 -25.74
N ARG A 232 1.29 -21.79 -25.68
CA ARG A 232 2.20 -20.79 -26.25
C ARG A 232 3.60 -20.87 -25.63
N LEU A 233 3.72 -21.07 -24.32
CA LEU A 233 5.03 -21.18 -23.66
C LEU A 233 5.78 -22.44 -24.10
N GLN A 234 5.10 -23.57 -24.27
CA GLN A 234 5.68 -24.81 -24.82
C GLN A 234 6.21 -24.58 -26.23
N LEU A 235 5.39 -24.00 -27.12
CA LEU A 235 5.81 -23.66 -28.49
C LEU A 235 7.04 -22.73 -28.50
N VAL A 236 7.05 -21.69 -27.67
CA VAL A 236 8.21 -20.78 -27.56
C VAL A 236 9.46 -21.49 -27.06
N ARG A 237 9.33 -22.44 -26.11
CA ARG A 237 10.46 -23.25 -25.62
C ARG A 237 11.01 -24.16 -26.71
N GLU A 238 10.14 -24.82 -27.47
CA GLU A 238 10.55 -25.67 -28.58
C GLU A 238 11.21 -24.88 -29.71
N LEU A 239 10.65 -23.73 -30.10
CA LEU A 239 11.26 -22.85 -31.10
C LEU A 239 12.63 -22.35 -30.66
N LYS A 240 12.79 -22.00 -29.38
CA LYS A 240 14.10 -21.62 -28.83
C LYS A 240 15.09 -22.78 -28.84
N ARG A 241 14.65 -23.99 -28.47
CA ARG A 241 15.49 -25.19 -28.51
C ARG A 241 15.93 -25.51 -29.94
N LYS A 242 15.01 -25.52 -30.91
CA LYS A 242 15.30 -25.72 -32.33
C LYS A 242 16.23 -24.65 -32.90
N LYS A 243 16.03 -23.38 -32.51
CA LYS A 243 16.93 -22.28 -32.91
C LYS A 243 18.34 -22.50 -32.33
N GLN A 244 18.45 -22.96 -31.08
CA GLN A 244 19.71 -23.28 -30.46
C GLN A 244 20.41 -24.47 -31.14
N GLU A 245 19.67 -25.54 -31.47
CA GLU A 245 20.16 -26.70 -32.22
C GLU A 245 20.66 -26.30 -33.62
N ALA A 246 19.88 -25.50 -34.38
CA ALA A 246 20.27 -25.02 -35.71
C ALA A 246 21.53 -24.11 -35.70
N ILE A 247 21.72 -23.34 -34.64
CA ILE A 247 22.94 -22.52 -34.44
C ILE A 247 24.15 -23.43 -34.12
N LEU A 248 23.97 -24.47 -33.29
CA LEU A 248 25.02 -25.44 -32.97
C LEU A 248 25.44 -26.29 -34.19
N GLU A 249 24.50 -26.62 -35.08
CA GLU A 249 24.74 -27.36 -36.32
C GLU A 249 25.35 -26.49 -37.44
N GLY A 250 25.53 -25.17 -37.21
CA GLY A 250 26.16 -24.26 -38.16
C GLY A 250 25.31 -23.93 -39.41
N THR A 251 24.04 -24.35 -39.42
CA THR A 251 23.10 -24.10 -40.53
C THR A 251 22.41 -22.74 -40.45
N TYR A 252 22.63 -21.99 -39.35
CA TYR A 252 22.06 -20.68 -39.08
C TYR A 252 23.15 -19.71 -38.62
N ALA A 253 23.33 -18.58 -39.33
CA ALA A 253 24.25 -17.52 -38.88
C ALA A 253 23.64 -16.81 -37.66
N ALA A 254 24.33 -16.86 -36.52
CA ALA A 254 23.90 -16.15 -35.31
C ALA A 254 24.01 -14.64 -35.57
N ASP A 255 22.87 -13.94 -35.57
CA ASP A 255 22.82 -12.48 -35.69
C ASP A 255 23.33 -11.84 -34.38
N GLU A 256 23.94 -10.66 -34.46
CA GLU A 256 24.66 -10.02 -33.33
C GLU A 256 23.75 -9.77 -32.09
N LYS A 257 22.43 -9.72 -32.31
CA LYS A 257 21.39 -9.56 -31.28
C LYS A 257 21.03 -10.86 -30.55
N ASP A 258 21.43 -12.02 -31.06
CA ASP A 258 21.20 -13.33 -30.43
C ASP A 258 22.35 -13.74 -29.49
N ALA A 259 23.49 -13.03 -29.50
CA ALA A 259 24.65 -13.29 -28.63
C ALA A 259 24.31 -13.18 -27.13
N ASP A 260 23.41 -12.27 -26.76
CA ASP A 260 22.90 -12.09 -25.40
C ASP A 260 22.12 -13.29 -24.85
N LEU A 261 21.72 -14.25 -25.70
CA LEU A 261 21.08 -15.50 -25.26
C LEU A 261 22.10 -16.56 -24.81
N PHE A 262 23.38 -16.40 -25.16
CA PHE A 262 24.42 -17.41 -24.97
C PHE A 262 25.46 -17.06 -23.90
N SER A 263 25.53 -15.81 -23.44
CA SER A 263 26.49 -15.36 -22.43
C SER A 263 26.35 -16.07 -21.07
N ASP A 264 25.15 -16.56 -20.72
CA ASP A 264 24.91 -17.17 -19.40
C ASP A 264 25.14 -18.70 -19.35
N THR A 265 25.31 -19.39 -20.50
CA THR A 265 25.55 -20.85 -20.56
C THR A 265 26.91 -21.22 -21.16
N SER A 266 27.55 -20.31 -21.88
CA SER A 266 28.88 -20.52 -22.49
C SER A 266 30.03 -20.61 -21.48
N SER A 267 29.78 -20.41 -20.19
CA SER A 267 30.77 -20.53 -19.12
C SER A 267 31.14 -21.98 -18.75
N MET A 268 30.38 -22.99 -19.21
CA MET A 268 30.57 -24.41 -18.80
C MET A 268 31.24 -25.31 -19.84
N THR A 269 31.45 -24.84 -21.07
CA THR A 269 32.20 -25.57 -22.10
C THR A 269 33.37 -24.69 -22.56
N GLY A 270 34.56 -24.97 -22.02
CA GLY A 270 35.74 -24.12 -22.11
C GLY A 270 36.28 -23.90 -23.53
N ARG A 271 35.73 -22.90 -24.22
CA ARG A 271 36.40 -22.24 -25.36
C ARG A 271 36.17 -20.74 -25.23
N SER A 272 37.12 -20.06 -24.58
CA SER A 272 37.20 -18.60 -24.54
C SER A 272 37.43 -18.07 -25.95
N ALA A 273 36.46 -17.33 -26.49
CA ALA A 273 36.68 -16.41 -27.60
C ALA A 273 36.67 -14.99 -27.03
N THR A 274 37.87 -14.43 -26.99
CA THR A 274 38.19 -13.05 -26.63
C THR A 274 37.61 -12.09 -27.66
N THR A 275 36.59 -11.32 -27.32
CA THR A 275 36.33 -10.01 -27.93
C THR A 275 35.65 -9.08 -26.92
N SER A 276 36.40 -8.07 -26.53
CA SER A 276 36.01 -6.95 -25.68
C SER A 276 35.21 -5.92 -26.48
N LEU A 277 33.91 -5.79 -26.23
CA LEU A 277 33.14 -4.59 -26.58
C LEU A 277 32.18 -4.25 -25.45
N ALA A 278 32.61 -3.30 -24.64
CA ALA A 278 31.77 -2.59 -23.69
C ALA A 278 30.84 -1.62 -24.43
N SER A 279 29.62 -1.47 -23.92
CA SER A 279 28.59 -0.48 -24.29
C SER A 279 27.53 -0.96 -25.27
N SER A 280 26.51 -1.65 -24.72
CA SER A 280 25.11 -1.61 -25.16
C SER A 280 24.22 -2.19 -24.06
N ARG A 281 24.26 -1.60 -22.86
CA ARG A 281 23.35 -1.99 -21.77
C ARG A 281 22.04 -1.21 -21.91
N MET A 282 20.92 -1.94 -21.83
CA MET A 282 19.56 -1.47 -21.48
C MET A 282 18.58 -1.06 -22.60
N THR A 283 18.22 -1.94 -23.54
CA THR A 283 16.92 -1.79 -24.26
C THR A 283 16.20 -3.11 -24.65
N GLY A 284 16.83 -4.28 -24.54
CA GLY A 284 16.22 -5.57 -24.96
C GLY A 284 15.46 -6.37 -23.88
N CYS A 285 15.50 -5.98 -22.61
CA CYS A 285 15.01 -6.81 -21.50
C CYS A 285 13.48 -6.70 -21.24
N VAL A 286 12.77 -5.81 -21.93
CA VAL A 286 11.38 -5.45 -21.60
C VAL A 286 10.33 -6.46 -22.10
N ASN A 287 10.65 -7.28 -23.12
CA ASN A 287 9.68 -8.23 -23.69
C ASN A 287 9.83 -9.68 -23.19
N LYS A 288 11.05 -10.09 -22.78
CA LYS A 288 11.31 -11.44 -22.23
C LYS A 288 10.70 -11.63 -20.83
N THR A 289 10.57 -10.54 -20.09
CA THR A 289 9.99 -10.49 -18.74
C THR A 289 8.47 -10.69 -18.75
N LYS A 290 7.73 -9.99 -19.62
CA LYS A 290 6.25 -9.98 -19.62
C LYS A 290 5.60 -11.37 -19.71
N SER A 291 6.09 -12.24 -20.60
CA SER A 291 5.53 -13.59 -20.83
C SER A 291 5.69 -14.53 -19.63
N HIS A 292 6.86 -14.50 -18.98
CA HIS A 292 7.15 -15.34 -17.82
C HIS A 292 6.44 -14.81 -16.56
N PHE A 293 6.32 -13.47 -16.43
CA PHE A 293 5.53 -12.84 -15.40
C PHE A 293 4.04 -13.20 -15.51
N LEU A 294 3.45 -13.20 -16.71
CA LEU A 294 2.05 -13.60 -16.89
C LEU A 294 1.79 -15.07 -16.48
N HIS A 295 2.65 -16.01 -16.88
CA HIS A 295 2.47 -17.43 -16.50
C HIS A 295 2.62 -17.63 -14.98
N LYS A 296 3.62 -17.00 -14.35
CA LYS A 296 3.79 -17.05 -12.89
C LYS A 296 2.60 -16.40 -12.17
N TRP A 297 2.10 -15.28 -12.69
CA TRP A 297 0.93 -14.59 -12.14
C TRP A 297 -0.33 -15.44 -12.22
N LEU A 298 -0.62 -16.04 -13.38
CA LEU A 298 -1.79 -16.92 -13.54
C LEU A 298 -1.70 -18.17 -12.67
N TYR A 299 -0.52 -18.78 -12.58
CA TYR A 299 -0.28 -19.93 -11.71
C TYR A 299 -0.49 -19.59 -10.24
N HIS A 300 0.02 -18.43 -9.79
CA HIS A 300 -0.18 -17.95 -8.43
C HIS A 300 -1.66 -17.70 -8.13
N ASN A 301 -2.40 -17.06 -9.05
CA ASN A 301 -3.84 -16.87 -8.90
C ASN A 301 -4.61 -18.19 -8.79
N CYS A 302 -4.24 -19.20 -9.56
CA CYS A 302 -4.87 -20.52 -9.48
C CYS A 302 -4.52 -21.28 -8.19
N LEU A 303 -3.32 -21.09 -7.64
CA LEU A 303 -2.96 -21.63 -6.33
C LEU A 303 -3.76 -20.94 -5.21
N ILE A 304 -3.90 -19.62 -5.27
CA ILE A 304 -4.76 -18.86 -4.35
C ILE A 304 -6.19 -19.38 -4.43
N LEU A 305 -6.75 -19.50 -5.64
CA LEU A 305 -8.11 -19.97 -5.86
C LEU A 305 -8.31 -21.42 -5.34
N LYS A 306 -7.31 -22.29 -5.52
CA LYS A 306 -7.33 -23.63 -4.93
C LYS A 306 -7.41 -23.57 -3.42
N HIS A 307 -6.59 -22.74 -2.80
CA HIS A 307 -6.55 -22.59 -1.34
C HIS A 307 -7.85 -21.99 -0.81
N THR A 308 -8.42 -20.97 -1.46
CA THR A 308 -9.70 -20.37 -1.06
C THR A 308 -10.85 -21.36 -1.17
N LEU A 309 -10.92 -22.17 -2.25
CA LEU A 309 -11.94 -23.21 -2.39
C LEU A 309 -11.80 -24.32 -1.33
N LEU A 310 -10.56 -24.71 -0.99
CA LEU A 310 -10.32 -25.67 0.09
C LEU A 310 -10.74 -25.11 1.46
N HIS A 311 -10.45 -23.84 1.70
CA HIS A 311 -10.87 -23.14 2.91
C HIS A 311 -12.39 -23.03 3.00
N GLN A 312 -13.07 -22.59 1.94
CA GLN A 312 -14.54 -22.61 1.84
C GLN A 312 -15.11 -24.01 2.08
N LYS A 313 -14.49 -25.05 1.52
CA LYS A 313 -14.90 -26.45 1.77
C LYS A 313 -14.76 -26.85 3.22
N LYS A 314 -13.70 -26.41 3.92
CA LYS A 314 -13.52 -26.66 5.35
C LYS A 314 -14.65 -26.00 6.14
N ILE A 315 -14.95 -24.73 5.83
CA ILE A 315 -16.01 -23.97 6.49
C ILE A 315 -17.39 -24.59 6.26
N LEU A 316 -17.71 -24.99 5.04
CA LEU A 316 -18.97 -25.68 4.71
C LEU A 316 -19.14 -27.00 5.45
N ARG A 317 -18.06 -27.71 5.83
CA ARG A 317 -18.17 -28.90 6.70
C ARG A 317 -18.60 -28.53 8.12
N LEU A 318 -18.16 -27.37 8.59
CA LEU A 318 -18.44 -26.90 9.94
C LEU A 318 -19.84 -26.29 10.03
N THR A 319 -20.37 -25.74 8.93
CA THR A 319 -21.61 -24.96 8.94
C THR A 319 -22.76 -25.53 8.11
N GLY A 320 -22.55 -26.52 7.23
CA GLY A 320 -23.51 -26.94 6.22
C GLY A 320 -24.22 -28.27 6.47
N SER A 321 -25.38 -28.45 5.82
CA SER A 321 -26.13 -29.72 5.77
C SER A 321 -25.56 -30.69 4.71
N ALA A 322 -25.86 -31.99 4.83
CA ALA A 322 -25.22 -33.04 4.04
C ALA A 322 -25.47 -32.99 2.51
N GLN A 323 -26.53 -32.30 2.04
CA GLN A 323 -26.91 -32.27 0.62
C GLN A 323 -26.09 -31.26 -0.20
N GLU A 324 -25.97 -30.02 0.27
CA GLU A 324 -25.14 -28.98 -0.37
C GLU A 324 -23.68 -29.42 -0.47
N PHE A 325 -23.22 -30.13 0.57
CA PHE A 325 -21.88 -30.71 0.62
C PHE A 325 -21.60 -31.68 -0.53
N ARG A 326 -22.60 -32.41 -1.04
CA ARG A 326 -22.41 -33.36 -2.16
C ARG A 326 -22.16 -32.65 -3.48
N VAL A 327 -22.96 -31.62 -3.79
CA VAL A 327 -22.82 -30.83 -5.03
C VAL A 327 -21.50 -30.08 -5.04
N LEU A 328 -21.16 -29.44 -3.91
CA LEU A 328 -19.93 -28.68 -3.73
C LEU A 328 -18.68 -29.58 -3.76
N LYS A 329 -18.75 -30.80 -3.21
CA LYS A 329 -17.65 -31.78 -3.28
C LYS A 329 -17.38 -32.22 -4.72
N ILE A 330 -18.43 -32.39 -5.54
CA ILE A 330 -18.30 -32.72 -6.97
C ILE A 330 -17.65 -31.54 -7.71
N GLN A 331 -18.14 -30.32 -7.51
CA GLN A 331 -17.62 -29.09 -8.14
C GLN A 331 -16.17 -28.76 -7.74
N LEU A 332 -15.81 -28.95 -6.47
CA LEU A 332 -14.41 -28.83 -6.03
C LEU A 332 -13.53 -29.92 -6.63
N SER A 333 -14.05 -31.15 -6.75
CA SER A 333 -13.28 -32.25 -7.32
C SER A 333 -13.00 -32.03 -8.81
N THR A 334 -13.93 -31.43 -9.56
CA THR A 334 -13.72 -31.06 -10.96
C THR A 334 -12.75 -29.89 -11.08
N GLY A 335 -12.89 -28.83 -10.27
CA GLY A 335 -11.96 -27.70 -10.25
C GLY A 335 -10.53 -28.11 -9.84
N LEU A 336 -10.39 -28.95 -8.81
CA LEU A 336 -9.10 -29.49 -8.37
C LEU A 336 -8.47 -30.42 -9.41
N ARG A 337 -9.26 -31.24 -10.12
CA ARG A 337 -8.77 -32.09 -11.21
C ARG A 337 -8.27 -31.25 -12.38
N LEU A 338 -9.00 -30.20 -12.74
CA LEU A 338 -8.57 -29.23 -13.75
C LEU A 338 -7.29 -28.53 -13.33
N LEU A 339 -7.10 -28.19 -12.05
CA LEU A 339 -5.83 -27.63 -11.59
C LEU A 339 -4.71 -28.68 -11.56
N SER A 340 -4.95 -29.89 -11.04
CA SER A 340 -3.92 -30.94 -10.88
C SER A 340 -3.41 -31.52 -12.20
N GLN A 341 -4.29 -31.71 -13.20
CA GLN A 341 -3.89 -32.14 -14.54
C GLN A 341 -2.88 -31.15 -15.17
N PHE A 342 -2.90 -29.87 -14.76
CA PHE A 342 -2.02 -28.84 -15.30
C PHE A 342 -0.66 -28.76 -14.60
N PHE A 343 -0.59 -28.96 -13.26
CA PHE A 343 0.71 -29.10 -12.59
C PHE A 343 1.52 -30.23 -13.22
N PHE A 344 0.84 -31.32 -13.60
CA PHE A 344 1.44 -32.47 -14.27
C PHE A 344 1.96 -32.14 -15.69
N CYS A 345 1.25 -31.35 -16.49
CA CYS A 345 1.67 -30.94 -17.84
C CYS A 345 2.77 -29.86 -17.88
N SER A 346 3.01 -29.12 -16.79
CA SER A 346 3.99 -28.01 -16.75
C SER A 346 5.46 -28.42 -16.51
N GLY A 347 5.72 -29.72 -16.27
CA GLY A 347 7.07 -30.29 -16.24
C GLY A 347 7.86 -30.10 -14.94
N ASN A 348 7.26 -29.60 -13.86
CA ASN A 348 7.89 -29.58 -12.54
C ASN A 348 7.61 -30.87 -11.76
N ARG A 349 8.17 -32.01 -12.21
CA ARG A 349 8.12 -33.28 -11.45
C ARG A 349 8.93 -33.24 -10.15
N GLY A 350 9.96 -32.39 -10.04
CA GLY A 350 11.01 -32.57 -9.03
C GLY A 350 10.86 -31.86 -7.68
N ARG A 351 9.74 -31.20 -7.35
CA ARG A 351 9.66 -30.42 -6.09
C ARG A 351 8.37 -30.56 -5.28
N ILE A 352 7.42 -31.37 -5.76
CA ILE A 352 6.10 -31.50 -5.12
C ILE A 352 5.91 -32.89 -4.50
N GLU A 353 6.63 -33.92 -4.96
CA GLU A 353 6.53 -35.27 -4.38
C GLU A 353 6.96 -35.32 -2.91
N GLU A 354 7.86 -34.43 -2.45
CA GLU A 354 8.21 -34.36 -1.02
C GLU A 354 7.14 -33.68 -0.16
N SER A 355 6.42 -32.68 -0.68
CA SER A 355 5.39 -31.97 0.10
C SER A 355 4.03 -32.67 0.14
N VAL A 356 3.73 -33.54 -0.83
CA VAL A 356 2.45 -34.27 -0.90
C VAL A 356 2.53 -35.64 -0.25
N SER A 357 3.72 -36.27 -0.22
CA SER A 357 3.88 -37.60 0.40
C SER A 357 3.87 -37.59 1.93
N GLN A 358 3.97 -36.42 2.58
CA GLN A 358 3.89 -36.30 4.04
C GLN A 358 2.47 -36.12 4.61
N GLU A 359 1.45 -35.87 3.78
CA GLU A 359 0.05 -35.70 4.25
C GLU A 359 -0.93 -36.74 3.72
N VAL A 360 -0.44 -37.77 3.01
CA VAL A 360 -1.26 -38.89 2.53
C VAL A 360 -0.64 -40.21 2.97
N GLU A 361 -0.59 -40.43 4.28
CA GLU A 361 -0.63 -41.80 4.82
C GLU A 361 -2.08 -42.29 4.77
N PRO A 362 -2.35 -43.49 4.23
CA PRO A 362 -3.67 -44.09 4.27
C PRO A 362 -3.91 -44.65 5.67
N GLU A 363 -4.88 -44.10 6.41
CA GLU A 363 -5.48 -44.82 7.54
C GLU A 363 -6.04 -46.14 7.01
N GLY A 364 -5.31 -47.21 7.35
CA GLY A 364 -5.69 -48.58 7.09
C GLY A 364 -6.98 -48.92 7.83
N ARG A 365 -7.73 -49.83 7.20
CA ARG A 365 -8.78 -50.60 7.86
C ARG A 365 -8.18 -51.35 9.05
N GLU A 366 -8.74 -51.13 10.23
CA GLU A 366 -9.32 -52.16 11.11
C GLU A 366 -10.36 -51.49 12.03
#